data_AF-A0A4Z2IRG9-F1
#
_entry.id   AF-A0A4Z2IRG9-F1
#
_cell.length_a   1.000
_cell.length_b   1.000
_cell.length_c   1.000
_cell.angle_alpha   90.00
_cell.angle_beta   90.00
_cell.angle_gamma   90.00
#
_symmetry.space_group_name_H-M   'P 1'
#
loop_
_entity.id
_entity.type
_entity.pdbx_description
1 polymer ?
#
loop_
_entity_poly.entity_id
_entity_poly.type
_entity_poly.pdbx_seq_one_letter_code
_entity_poly.pdbx_strand_id
1 'polypeptide(L)' 'MASARNPRLCVMTKTDSGYGFHLHGEKGKSGQFIRKVESGSPAEAAGLRAGDRVVEVNGVNVEKETHHQAS' A
#
# COMPACT_ATOMS: atom_id res chain seq x y z
N MET A 1 -6.30 13.93 -21.61
CA MET A 1 -6.64 14.26 -20.21
C MET A 1 -5.98 13.22 -19.31
N ALA A 2 -4.74 13.43 -18.87
CA ALA A 2 -4.18 12.57 -17.83
C ALA A 2 -4.94 12.90 -16.54
N SER A 3 -5.76 11.95 -16.05
CA SER A 3 -6.40 12.08 -14.73
C SER A 3 -5.30 12.46 -13.74
N ALA A 4 -5.45 13.60 -13.07
CA ALA A 4 -4.46 14.07 -12.11
C ALA A 4 -4.24 12.97 -11.08
N ARG A 5 -3.08 12.31 -11.13
CA ARG A 5 -2.70 11.32 -10.14
C ARG A 5 -2.52 12.08 -8.84
N ASN A 6 -3.50 11.98 -7.95
CA ASN A 6 -3.45 12.63 -6.65
C ASN A 6 -3.02 11.58 -5.60
N PRO A 7 -1.71 11.38 -5.38
CA PRO A 7 -1.22 10.39 -4.42
C PRO A 7 -1.67 10.78 -3.01
N ARG A 8 -1.91 9.77 -2.18
CA ARG A 8 -2.30 9.95 -0.78
C ARG A 8 -1.14 9.49 0.10
N LEU A 9 -0.58 10.41 0.88
CA LEU A 9 0.35 10.05 1.94
C LEU A 9 -0.44 9.51 3.13
N CYS A 10 -0.28 8.21 3.40
CA CYS A 10 -0.90 7.54 4.55
C CYS A 10 0.18 7.27 5.59
N VAL A 11 0.07 7.92 6.76
CA VAL A 11 1.02 7.73 7.88
C VAL A 11 0.32 6.93 8.96
N MET A 12 0.93 5.83 9.39
CA MET A 12 0.37 4.91 10.38
C MET A 12 1.47 4.30 11.24
N THR A 13 1.12 3.96 12.48
CA THR A 13 2.02 3.28 13.43
C THR A 13 1.66 1.80 13.50
N LYS A 14 2.68 0.93 13.52
CA LYS A 14 2.49 -0.52 13.66
C LYS A 14 1.98 -0.84 15.07
N THR A 15 1.00 -1.72 15.16
CA THR A 15 0.53 -2.32 16.43
C THR A 15 1.09 -3.73 16.61
N ASP A 16 0.77 -4.38 17.74
CA ASP A 16 1.12 -5.78 17.98
C ASP A 16 0.53 -6.73 16.91
N SER A 17 -0.61 -6.38 16.33
CA SER A 17 -1.25 -7.11 15.22
C SER A 17 -0.80 -6.63 13.83
N GLY A 18 0.16 -5.71 13.76
CA GLY A 18 0.64 -5.13 12.50
C GLY A 18 -0.10 -3.84 12.11
N TYR A 19 -0.24 -3.61 10.81
CA TYR A 19 -0.85 -2.39 10.25
C TYR A 19 -2.32 -2.55 9.86
N GLY A 20 -2.81 -3.80 9.72
CA GLY A 20 -4.19 -4.12 9.35
C GLY A 20 -4.53 -3.91 7.87
N PHE A 21 -3.61 -4.26 6.97
CA PHE A 21 -3.88 -4.33 5.53
C PHE A 21 -3.17 -5.52 4.89
N HIS A 22 -3.64 -5.92 3.71
CA HIS A 22 -3.07 -7.01 2.92
C HIS A 22 -2.49 -6.48 1.63
N LEU A 23 -1.21 -6.78 1.37
CA LEU A 23 -0.54 -6.47 0.12
C LEU A 23 -0.68 -7.62 -0.87
N HIS A 24 -0.81 -7.29 -2.15
CA HIS A 24 -0.89 -8.27 -3.23
C HIS A 24 -0.16 -7.73 -4.47
N GLY A 25 0.71 -8.56 -5.04
CA GLY A 25 1.23 -8.38 -6.39
C GLY A 25 0.50 -9.26 -7.40
N GLU A 26 0.10 -8.70 -8.54
CA GLU A 26 -0.49 -9.47 -9.64
C GLU A 26 0.59 -10.18 -10.45
N LYS A 27 0.42 -11.49 -10.70
CA LYS A 27 1.36 -12.26 -11.51
C LYS A 27 1.43 -11.69 -12.93
N GLY A 28 2.63 -11.25 -13.34
CA GLY A 28 2.85 -10.66 -14.66
C GLY A 28 2.63 -9.15 -14.74
N LYS A 29 2.27 -8.47 -13.65
CA LYS A 29 2.24 -7.00 -13.56
C LYS A 29 3.22 -6.50 -12.50
N SER A 30 3.85 -5.36 -12.77
CA SER A 30 4.72 -4.68 -11.82
C SER A 30 3.91 -3.86 -10.80
N GLY A 31 4.36 -3.87 -9.55
CA GLY A 31 3.81 -3.04 -8.49
C GLY A 31 2.99 -3.82 -7.47
N GLN A 32 2.71 -3.14 -6.36
CA GLN A 32 2.02 -3.70 -5.20
C GLN A 32 0.69 -2.97 -4.99
N PHE A 33 -0.35 -3.72 -4.65
CA PHE A 33 -1.70 -3.19 -4.46
C PHE A 33 -2.26 -3.60 -3.11
N ILE A 34 -3.07 -2.73 -2.52
CA ILE A 34 -3.79 -3.02 -1.29
C ILE A 34 -5.01 -3.87 -1.64
N ARG A 35 -5.01 -5.13 -1.18
CA ARG A 35 -6.13 -6.06 -1.41
C ARG A 35 -7.27 -5.82 -0.43
N LYS A 36 -6.94 -5.55 0.83
CA LYS A 36 -7.90 -5.38 1.92
C LYS A 36 -7.32 -4.44 2.97
N VAL A 37 -8.19 -3.64 3.57
CA VAL A 37 -7.93 -2.87 4.78
C VAL A 37 -8.90 -3.35 5.84
N GLU A 38 -8.40 -3.60 7.04
CA GLU A 38 -9.19 -4.10 8.17
C GLU A 38 -9.86 -2.94 8.90
N SER A 39 -11.12 -3.13 9.30
CA SER A 39 -11.87 -2.11 10.03
C SER A 39 -11.29 -1.87 11.42
N GLY A 40 -11.20 -0.60 11.83
CA GLY A 40 -10.57 -0.18 13.08
C GLY A 40 -9.05 -0.27 13.08
N SER A 41 -8.42 -0.58 11.94
CA SER A 41 -6.96 -0.69 11.85
C SER A 41 -6.26 0.68 11.72
N PRO A 42 -4.96 0.74 12.05
CA PRO A 42 -4.13 1.92 11.74
C PRO A 42 -4.17 2.29 10.24
N ALA A 43 -4.23 1.30 9.35
CA ALA A 43 -4.31 1.54 7.92
C ALA A 43 -5.61 2.24 7.49
N GLU A 44 -6.75 1.84 8.06
CA GLU A 44 -8.04 2.50 7.81
C GLU A 44 -8.01 3.95 8.34
N ALA A 45 -7.51 4.15 9.55
CA ALA A 45 -7.39 5.47 10.17
C ALA A 45 -6.48 6.42 9.38
N ALA A 46 -5.42 5.89 8.76
CA ALA A 46 -4.53 6.64 7.87
C ALA A 46 -5.13 6.91 6.48
N GLY A 47 -6.30 6.36 6.19
CA GLY A 47 -7.03 6.58 4.93
C GLY A 47 -6.58 5.70 3.76
N LEU A 48 -5.85 4.61 4.04
CA LEU A 48 -5.50 3.59 3.05
C LEU A 48 -6.76 2.86 2.59
N ARG A 49 -6.83 2.49 1.30
CA ARG A 49 -8.02 1.84 0.72
C ARG A 49 -7.65 0.61 -0.10
N ALA A 50 -8.57 -0.35 -0.13
CA ALA A 50 -8.48 -1.45 -1.08
C ALA A 50 -8.51 -0.91 -2.52
N GLY A 51 -7.62 -1.43 -3.37
CA GLY A 51 -7.40 -0.96 -4.74
C GLY A 51 -6.33 0.12 -4.87
N ASP A 52 -5.84 0.70 -3.77
CA ASP A 52 -4.71 1.63 -3.83
C ASP A 52 -3.46 0.91 -4.35
N ARG A 53 -2.72 1.58 -5.23
CA ARG A 53 -1.39 1.15 -5.68
C ARG A 53 -0.33 1.81 -4.83
N VAL A 54 0.59 1.01 -4.30
CA VAL A 54 1.74 1.52 -3.55
C VAL A 54 2.78 2.07 -4.53
N VAL A 55 3.12 3.34 -4.35
CA VAL A 55 4.13 4.05 -5.16
C VAL A 55 5.44 4.17 -4.39
N GLU A 56 5.35 4.58 -3.12
CA GLU A 56 6.51 4.74 -2.24
C GLU A 56 6.23 4.17 -0.85
N VAL A 57 7.28 3.70 -0.20
CA VAL A 57 7.28 3.31 1.22
C VAL A 57 8.43 4.03 1.90
N ASN A 58 8.14 4.88 2.89
CA ASN A 58 9.14 5.67 3.62
C ASN A 58 10.08 6.47 2.69
N GLY A 59 9.56 7.01 1.59
CA GLY A 59 10.33 7.79 0.60
C GLY A 59 11.11 6.95 -0.41
N VAL A 60 10.99 5.63 -0.38
CA VAL A 60 11.60 4.72 -1.37
C VAL A 60 10.54 4.33 -2.39
N ASN A 61 10.79 4.59 -3.68
CA ASN A 61 9.90 4.17 -4.77
C ASN A 61 9.90 2.64 -4.91
N VAL A 62 8.70 2.05 -4.91
CA VAL A 62 8.48 0.59 -4.97
C VAL A 62 7.67 0.16 -6.20
N GLU A 63 7.43 1.04 -7.17
CA GLU A 63 6.55 0.75 -8.31
C GLU A 63 7.04 -0.41 -9.19
N LYS A 64 8.36 -0.65 -9.17
CA LYS A 64 9.06 -1.68 -9.95
C LYS A 64 9.49 -2.86 -9.09
N GLU A 65 9.28 -2.81 -7.78
CA GLU A 65 9.66 -3.88 -6.88
C GLU A 65 8.78 -5.11 -7.11
N THR A 66 9.43 -6.24 -7.34
CA THR A 66 8.74 -7.53 -7.39
C THR A 66 8.38 -7.94 -5.96
N HIS A 67 7.32 -8.74 -5.80
CA HIS A 67 6.77 -9.15 -4.49
C HIS A 67 7.77 -9.85 -3.55
N HIS A 68 9.02 -10.06 -3.97
CA HIS A 68 10.03 -10.90 -3.33
C HIS A 68 11.12 -10.13 -2.54
N GLN A 69 10.99 -8.83 -2.28
CA GLN A 69 11.92 -8.13 -1.37
C GLN A 69 11.21 -7.58 -0.14
N ALA A 70 11.10 -8.45 0.86
CA ALA A 70 11.18 -8.08 2.26
C ALA A 70 12.27 -8.96 2.88
N SER A 71 13.49 -8.41 3.00
CA SER A 71 14.60 -8.96 3.79
C SER A 71 14.83 -8.05 4.98
#